data_AF-A0A942ITI5-F1
#
_entry.id   AF-A0A942ITI5-F1
#
_cell.length_a   1.000
_cell.length_b   1.000
_cell.length_c   1.000
_cell.angle_alpha   90.00
_cell.angle_beta   90.00
_cell.angle_gamma   90.00
#
_symmetry.space_group_name_H-M   'P 1'
#
loop_
_entity.id
_entity.type
_entity.pdbx_description
1 polymer ?
#
loop_
_entity_poly.entity_id
_entity_poly.type
_entity_poly.pdbx_seq_one_letter_code
_entity_poly.pdbx_strand_id
1 'polypeptide(L)'
;MTGFPLIFLKGSEHRWLIFRCGVSFLLILGTPILIFGAKAQAQTPAEAQESLQIIVEGLEGEELKNVQATLAPPPGLVREGKVDQLWLERFQAQTPDRVRQALEPFGYYHPRIDISLETPGVGIYRLHVKVERGEPVRIKSLKVLVQGPGLAERRLREQLKGFPLKQGDVLDHRKYEEAKGNLRTEALDLGYLDADFSAHTIRVSLTEHSAGIELVLETGPRYFFGEVRIEGAPEYPEGFLRRYLAFHSGEPFSSSKIFQTQINFNNSDRFQEVIILPGKESAVDFRVPVQIKLAPSRPKRLRFGIGYGTDTGARGKANYQDLNFNHWGHEWHVELNLSERLQGLVTRYVLPSHSDLGSFTSLKAGLQKEEARTYDSRAISFELEHTRSLGRGRLGSGYFQVRREDFEVGFQKGRSRLVMPGLRFNERRYDDLVRPRKGYRYALELRGTDQFLGSDTGFLQFLFEGDLIFPLPLEFLLLARGQGGFTLLSDPLPDIPPSIRFFAGGDRSVRGYAYQSLGPRDASNKVIGGKHLLVGSVELERRISKIWGVAAFYDAGNAFNHFGKIDAQQGVGIGLRLYTPVGPIRLDLARQVGVKDPDFRIHLTVGFGL
;
A
#
# COMPACT_ATOMS: atom_id res chain seq x y z
N MET A 1 5.65 49.27 36.97
CA MET A 1 7.07 49.38 37.39
C MET A 1 7.73 48.04 37.07
N THR A 2 8.22 47.87 35.83
CA THR A 2 9.65 47.93 35.43
C THR A 2 10.43 46.70 35.92
N GLY A 3 11.07 45.84 35.11
CA GLY A 3 11.36 45.84 33.67
C GLY A 3 12.14 44.56 33.29
N PHE A 4 12.16 44.25 31.99
CA PHE A 4 12.97 43.25 31.27
C PHE A 4 14.49 43.50 31.41
N PRO A 5 15.41 42.52 31.16
CA PRO A 5 15.70 42.06 29.79
C PRO A 5 16.10 40.58 29.55
N LEU A 6 15.92 40.18 28.28
CA LEU A 6 16.51 39.04 27.55
C LEU A 6 18.04 39.12 27.49
N ILE A 7 18.74 37.97 27.49
CA ILE A 7 19.91 37.69 26.62
C ILE A 7 19.89 36.22 26.14
N PHE A 8 19.96 36.03 24.82
CA PHE A 8 20.19 34.79 24.08
C PHE A 8 21.69 34.50 23.95
N LEU A 9 22.14 33.24 24.06
CA LEU A 9 23.40 32.76 23.45
C LEU A 9 23.32 31.28 23.02
N LYS A 10 23.14 31.11 21.70
CA LYS A 10 23.78 30.19 20.73
C LYS A 10 24.69 29.03 21.21
N GLY A 11 24.45 27.83 20.66
CA GLY A 11 25.43 26.71 20.54
C GLY A 11 24.73 25.43 20.06
N SER A 12 24.61 25.15 18.77
CA SER A 12 25.50 24.29 17.96
C SER A 12 26.02 23.04 18.68
N GLU A 13 25.40 21.88 18.48
CA GLU A 13 26.11 20.60 18.50
C GLU A 13 25.61 19.65 17.40
N HIS A 14 26.55 19.31 16.53
CA HIS A 14 26.53 18.16 15.65
C HIS A 14 26.55 16.87 16.47
N ARG A 15 25.68 15.91 16.16
CA ARG A 15 25.94 14.50 16.49
C ARG A 15 25.72 13.60 15.28
N TRP A 16 26.85 13.16 14.75
CA TRP A 16 27.04 12.02 13.88
C TRP A 16 26.68 10.73 14.63
N LEU A 17 25.84 9.88 14.06
CA LEU A 17 25.65 8.50 14.49
C LEU A 17 26.45 7.58 13.55
N ILE A 18 27.65 7.24 14.00
CA ILE A 18 28.54 6.22 13.44
C ILE A 18 28.11 4.88 14.04
N PHE A 19 27.56 3.98 13.23
CA PHE A 19 27.41 2.57 13.59
C PHE A 19 28.69 1.81 13.17
N ARG A 20 29.56 1.51 14.14
CA ARG A 20 30.64 0.52 13.99
C ARG A 20 30.07 -0.86 14.33
N CYS A 21 29.98 -1.74 13.34
CA CYS A 21 29.78 -3.17 13.55
C CYS A 21 31.08 -3.88 13.20
N GLY A 22 31.86 -4.25 14.23
CA GLY A 22 33.08 -5.03 14.08
C GLY A 22 32.75 -6.52 14.17
N VAL A 23 32.82 -7.22 13.04
CA VAL A 23 32.77 -8.68 12.97
C VAL A 23 34.23 -9.16 12.91
N SER A 24 34.68 -9.88 13.93
CA SER A 24 35.98 -10.56 13.91
C SER A 24 35.75 -12.06 13.73
N PHE A 25 36.26 -12.58 12.61
CA PHE A 25 36.49 -13.99 12.35
C PHE A 25 37.76 -14.43 13.09
N LEU A 26 37.74 -15.61 13.73
CA LEU A 26 38.97 -16.36 14.00
C LEU A 26 38.73 -17.86 13.80
N LEU A 27 39.48 -18.41 12.84
CA LEU A 27 39.67 -19.81 12.50
C LEU A 27 40.85 -20.35 13.31
N ILE A 28 40.73 -21.46 14.04
CA ILE A 28 41.87 -22.33 14.38
C ILE A 28 41.46 -23.82 14.35
N LEU A 29 42.23 -24.58 13.57
CA LEU A 29 42.30 -26.05 13.44
C LEU A 29 42.97 -26.70 14.67
N GLY A 30 42.65 -27.98 14.96
CA GLY A 30 43.60 -28.89 15.65
C GLY A 30 43.00 -29.91 16.63
N THR A 31 43.04 -31.18 16.21
CA THR A 31 42.76 -32.48 16.87
C THR A 31 43.77 -32.89 17.99
N PRO A 32 43.78 -34.12 18.57
CA PRO A 32 42.80 -34.77 19.46
C PRO A 32 43.43 -35.45 20.74
N ILE A 33 42.57 -35.91 21.68
CA ILE A 33 42.67 -37.05 22.63
C ILE A 33 43.89 -37.19 23.59
N LEU A 34 43.63 -37.14 24.91
CA LEU A 34 43.90 -38.23 25.87
C LEU A 34 43.25 -37.97 27.25
N ILE A 35 42.87 -39.06 27.91
CA ILE A 35 41.92 -39.20 29.02
C ILE A 35 42.69 -39.45 30.33
N PHE A 36 42.30 -38.82 31.45
CA PHE A 36 41.88 -39.46 32.74
C PHE A 36 41.92 -38.49 33.94
N GLY A 37 40.90 -38.61 34.81
CA GLY A 37 41.02 -38.28 36.23
C GLY A 37 40.16 -37.14 36.77
N ALA A 38 38.83 -37.17 36.59
CA ALA A 38 37.93 -36.24 37.29
C ALA A 38 37.62 -36.73 38.71
N LYS A 39 38.13 -35.99 39.71
CA LYS A 39 37.62 -36.00 41.08
C LYS A 39 36.18 -35.49 41.08
N ALA A 40 35.33 -36.16 41.85
CA ALA A 40 33.96 -35.76 42.10
C ALA A 40 33.90 -34.34 42.68
N GLN A 41 33.16 -33.47 42.01
CA GLN A 41 32.72 -32.18 42.54
C GLN A 41 31.22 -32.07 42.25
N ALA A 42 30.47 -31.84 43.31
CA ALA A 42 29.01 -31.92 43.37
C ALA A 42 28.34 -31.04 42.31
N GLN A 43 27.42 -31.64 41.56
CA GLN A 43 26.46 -30.91 40.73
C GLN A 43 25.43 -30.27 41.67
N THR A 44 25.35 -28.94 41.65
CA THR A 44 24.18 -28.21 42.15
C THR A 44 22.94 -28.67 41.38
N PRO A 45 21.83 -29.02 42.04
CA PRO A 45 20.60 -29.39 41.35
C PRO A 45 20.06 -28.16 40.62
N ALA A 46 19.72 -28.34 39.33
CA ALA A 46 18.92 -27.36 38.60
C ALA A 46 17.57 -27.23 39.34
N GLU A 47 17.24 -26.05 39.87
CA GLU A 47 15.93 -25.79 40.44
C GLU A 47 14.87 -25.99 39.35
N ALA A 48 13.92 -26.91 39.60
CA ALA A 48 12.82 -27.19 38.68
C ALA A 48 11.95 -25.93 38.53
N GLN A 49 11.86 -25.40 37.30
CA GLN A 49 11.02 -24.25 36.99
C GLN A 49 9.55 -24.65 37.13
N GLU A 50 8.87 -24.08 38.12
CA GLU A 50 7.46 -24.32 38.36
C GLU A 50 6.61 -23.67 37.26
N SER A 51 5.52 -24.34 36.88
CA SER A 51 4.61 -23.86 35.82
C SER A 51 3.15 -23.92 36.26
N LEU A 52 2.39 -22.90 35.87
CA LEU A 52 0.94 -22.85 36.06
C LEU A 52 0.24 -22.98 34.71
N GLN A 53 -0.62 -23.99 34.58
CA GLN A 53 -1.49 -24.18 33.43
C GLN A 53 -2.93 -23.91 33.84
N ILE A 54 -3.65 -23.09 33.07
CA ILE A 54 -5.07 -22.82 33.27
C ILE A 54 -5.84 -23.48 32.13
N ILE A 55 -6.71 -24.43 32.46
CA ILE A 55 -7.54 -25.14 31.49
C ILE A 55 -8.98 -24.75 31.76
N VAL A 56 -9.67 -24.25 30.73
CA VAL A 56 -11.07 -23.87 30.79
C VAL A 56 -11.87 -24.86 29.95
N GLU A 57 -12.85 -25.53 30.56
CA GLU A 57 -13.74 -26.51 29.92
C GLU A 57 -15.19 -26.01 29.92
N GLY A 58 -15.96 -26.32 28.87
CA GLY A 58 -17.39 -25.99 28.77
C GLY A 58 -17.72 -24.69 28.02
N LEU A 59 -16.71 -23.98 27.51
CA LEU A 59 -16.86 -22.76 26.71
C LEU A 59 -16.17 -22.89 25.36
N GLU A 60 -16.67 -22.18 24.36
CA GLU A 60 -16.14 -22.18 22.99
C GLU A 60 -16.09 -20.76 22.42
N GLY A 61 -15.33 -20.58 21.34
CA GLY A 61 -15.30 -19.33 20.57
C GLY A 61 -14.87 -18.11 21.38
N GLU A 62 -15.63 -17.02 21.28
CA GLU A 62 -15.33 -15.73 21.91
C GLU A 62 -15.52 -15.73 23.44
N GLU A 63 -16.40 -16.58 23.97
CA GLU A 63 -16.60 -16.75 25.42
C GLU A 63 -15.34 -17.30 26.07
N LEU A 64 -14.79 -18.37 25.47
CA LEU A 64 -13.54 -19.00 25.93
C LEU A 64 -12.38 -18.01 25.91
N LYS A 65 -12.24 -17.23 24.83
CA LYS A 65 -11.19 -16.22 24.71
C LYS A 65 -11.33 -15.14 25.79
N ASN A 66 -12.55 -14.66 26.06
CA ASN A 66 -12.76 -13.63 27.07
C ASN A 66 -12.42 -14.14 28.48
N VAL A 67 -12.87 -15.36 28.81
CA VAL A 67 -12.55 -16.00 30.09
C VAL A 67 -11.04 -16.25 30.23
N GLN A 68 -10.37 -16.78 29.20
CA GLN A 68 -8.92 -16.99 29.20
C GLN A 68 -8.14 -15.69 29.38
N ALA A 69 -8.55 -14.61 28.71
CA ALA A 69 -7.94 -13.29 28.87
C ALA A 69 -8.11 -12.76 30.31
N THR A 70 -9.26 -13.00 30.92
CA THR A 70 -9.59 -12.56 32.30
C THR A 70 -8.83 -13.38 33.35
N LEU A 71 -8.58 -14.66 33.06
CA LEU A 71 -7.81 -15.58 33.88
C LEU A 71 -6.30 -15.54 33.58
N ALA A 72 -5.81 -14.52 32.87
CA ALA A 72 -4.37 -14.32 32.74
C ALA A 72 -3.74 -14.14 34.14
N PRO A 73 -2.69 -14.91 34.49
CA PRO A 73 -2.00 -14.81 35.77
C PRO A 73 -1.54 -13.37 36.06
N PRO A 74 -1.84 -12.80 37.24
CA PRO A 74 -1.37 -11.46 37.58
C PRO A 74 0.18 -11.42 37.68
N PRO A 75 0.80 -10.25 37.39
CA PRO A 75 2.25 -10.08 37.54
C PRO A 75 2.68 -10.41 38.97
N GLY A 76 3.48 -11.45 39.13
CA GLY A 76 3.97 -11.91 40.43
C GLY A 76 3.38 -13.22 40.95
N LEU A 77 2.40 -13.81 40.27
CA LEU A 77 1.95 -15.18 40.57
C LEU A 77 3.05 -16.22 40.27
N VAL A 78 3.82 -15.98 39.20
CA VAL A 78 5.02 -16.73 38.85
C VAL A 78 6.19 -15.76 38.87
N ARG A 79 7.13 -15.94 39.80
CA ARG A 79 8.34 -15.11 39.95
C ARG A 79 9.58 -15.99 39.88
N GLU A 80 10.53 -15.62 39.05
CA GLU A 80 11.82 -16.32 38.92
C GLU A 80 11.67 -17.84 38.69
N GLY A 81 10.57 -18.27 38.06
CA GLY A 81 10.29 -19.68 37.83
C GLY A 81 9.71 -20.43 39.03
N LYS A 82 9.22 -19.75 40.07
CA LYS A 82 8.50 -20.34 41.21
C LYS A 82 7.08 -19.75 41.30
N VAL A 83 6.10 -20.57 41.63
CA VAL A 83 4.71 -20.18 41.85
C VAL A 83 4.54 -19.80 43.31
N ASP A 84 4.04 -18.60 43.57
CA ASP A 84 3.68 -18.18 44.92
C ASP A 84 2.37 -18.87 45.33
N GLN A 85 2.46 -19.85 46.23
CA GLN A 85 1.31 -20.67 46.65
C GLN A 85 0.19 -19.84 47.30
N LEU A 86 0.52 -18.82 48.10
CA LEU A 86 -0.48 -17.97 48.75
C LEU A 86 -1.22 -17.12 47.73
N TRP A 87 -0.51 -16.62 46.71
CA TRP A 87 -1.12 -15.91 45.60
C TRP A 87 -1.93 -16.85 44.69
N LEU A 88 -1.48 -18.10 44.50
CA LEU A 88 -2.22 -19.11 43.74
C LEU A 88 -3.54 -19.46 44.41
N GLU A 89 -3.56 -19.66 45.73
CA GLU A 89 -4.78 -19.90 46.51
C GLU A 89 -5.75 -18.72 46.41
N ARG A 90 -5.24 -17.48 46.51
CA ARG A 90 -6.06 -16.27 46.34
C ARG A 90 -6.60 -16.15 44.92
N PHE A 91 -5.78 -16.46 43.92
CA PHE A 91 -6.17 -16.43 42.52
C PHE A 91 -7.26 -17.48 42.25
N GLN A 92 -7.10 -18.70 42.77
CA GLN A 92 -8.11 -19.75 42.73
C GLN A 92 -9.42 -19.29 43.40
N ALA A 93 -9.36 -18.70 44.60
CA ALA A 93 -10.53 -18.22 45.32
C ALA A 93 -11.29 -17.10 44.58
N GLN A 94 -10.59 -16.24 43.83
CA GLN A 94 -11.19 -15.16 43.04
C GLN A 94 -11.65 -15.60 41.63
N THR A 95 -11.22 -16.77 41.18
CA THR A 95 -11.48 -17.25 39.81
C THR A 95 -12.98 -17.38 39.52
N PRO A 96 -13.88 -17.87 40.40
CA PRO A 96 -15.31 -17.95 40.10
C PRO A 96 -15.93 -16.59 39.78
N ASP A 97 -15.59 -15.55 40.54
CA ASP A 97 -16.14 -14.21 40.33
C ASP A 97 -15.61 -13.59 39.04
N ARG A 98 -14.33 -13.81 38.72
CA ARG A 98 -13.73 -13.37 37.46
C ARG A 98 -14.36 -14.04 36.25
N VAL A 99 -14.59 -15.35 36.31
CA VAL A 99 -15.27 -16.10 35.25
C VAL A 99 -16.70 -15.62 35.07
N ARG A 100 -17.42 -15.37 36.18
CA ARG A 100 -18.79 -14.82 36.14
C ARG A 100 -18.81 -13.47 35.44
N GLN A 101 -17.98 -12.52 35.86
CA GLN A 101 -17.86 -11.20 35.23
C GLN A 101 -17.47 -11.28 33.75
N ALA A 102 -16.63 -12.25 33.37
CA ALA A 102 -16.26 -12.47 31.98
C ALA A 102 -17.41 -13.03 31.11
N LEU A 103 -18.42 -13.63 31.72
CA LEU A 103 -19.59 -14.21 31.04
C LEU A 103 -20.81 -13.28 31.01
N GLU A 104 -20.87 -12.28 31.89
CA GLU A 104 -21.93 -11.26 31.90
C GLU A 104 -22.11 -10.54 30.54
N PRO A 105 -21.05 -10.14 29.80
CA PRO A 105 -21.20 -9.51 28.49
C PRO A 105 -21.88 -10.40 27.44
N PHE A 106 -21.92 -11.71 27.67
CA PHE A 106 -22.56 -12.72 26.81
C PHE A 106 -23.95 -13.12 27.30
N GLY A 107 -24.45 -12.49 28.38
CA GLY A 107 -25.79 -12.70 28.90
C GLY A 107 -25.90 -13.78 29.98
N TYR A 108 -24.77 -14.34 30.44
CA TYR A 108 -24.75 -15.40 31.44
C TYR A 108 -24.35 -14.86 32.82
N TYR A 109 -25.35 -14.66 33.68
CA TYR A 109 -25.16 -14.03 35.00
C TYR A 109 -25.07 -15.05 36.15
N HIS A 110 -25.58 -16.27 35.94
CA HIS A 110 -25.53 -17.36 36.92
C HIS A 110 -24.88 -18.63 36.35
N PRO A 111 -23.63 -18.58 35.85
CA PRO A 111 -22.91 -19.79 35.48
C PRO A 111 -22.57 -20.61 36.72
N ARG A 112 -22.56 -21.94 36.58
CA ARG A 112 -21.95 -22.83 37.57
C ARG A 112 -20.49 -23.01 37.20
N ILE A 113 -19.61 -22.79 38.17
CA ILE A 113 -18.16 -22.77 37.95
C ILE A 113 -17.54 -23.69 39.00
N ASP A 114 -17.00 -24.81 38.54
CA ASP A 114 -16.27 -25.76 39.36
C ASP A 114 -14.77 -25.58 39.12
N ILE A 115 -14.01 -25.47 40.21
CA ILE A 115 -12.58 -25.21 40.15
C ILE A 115 -11.84 -26.29 40.91
N SER A 116 -10.89 -26.94 40.25
CA SER A 116 -9.93 -27.83 40.88
C SER A 116 -8.50 -27.41 40.59
N LEU A 117 -7.64 -27.54 41.59
CA LEU A 117 -6.21 -27.35 41.45
C LEU A 117 -5.54 -28.71 41.54
N GLU A 118 -4.91 -29.14 40.45
CA GLU A 118 -4.17 -30.39 40.38
C GLU A 118 -2.67 -30.10 40.38
N THR A 119 -1.88 -31.01 40.98
CA THR A 119 -0.43 -31.01 40.92
C THR A 119 0.06 -32.25 40.17
N PRO A 120 -0.05 -32.29 38.83
CA PRO A 120 0.24 -33.48 38.01
C PRO A 120 1.73 -33.89 38.00
N GLY A 121 2.61 -33.08 38.57
CA GLY A 121 4.03 -33.36 38.75
C GLY A 121 4.66 -32.35 39.71
N VAL A 122 5.90 -32.62 40.15
CA VAL A 122 6.62 -31.72 41.06
C VAL A 122 6.83 -30.36 40.38
N GLY A 123 6.31 -29.29 40.99
CA GLY A 123 6.38 -27.92 40.47
C GLY A 123 5.39 -27.60 39.34
N ILE A 124 4.50 -28.52 38.96
CA ILE A 124 3.48 -28.25 37.94
C ILE A 124 2.13 -28.08 38.62
N TYR A 125 1.51 -26.91 38.45
CA TYR A 125 0.19 -26.59 38.95
C TYR A 125 -0.77 -26.46 37.77
N ARG A 126 -1.92 -27.13 37.85
CA ARG A 126 -2.97 -27.06 36.83
C ARG A 126 -4.28 -26.63 37.47
N LEU A 127 -4.71 -25.42 37.14
CA LEU A 127 -6.01 -24.89 37.53
C LEU A 127 -7.03 -25.28 36.47
N HIS A 128 -7.88 -26.24 36.79
CA HIS A 128 -8.97 -26.67 35.94
C HIS A 128 -10.24 -25.91 36.31
N VAL A 129 -10.80 -25.19 35.34
CA VAL A 129 -11.99 -24.35 35.49
C VAL A 129 -13.07 -24.90 34.58
N LYS A 130 -13.99 -25.67 35.14
CA LYS A 130 -15.13 -26.21 34.41
C LYS A 130 -16.31 -25.27 34.54
N VAL A 131 -16.86 -24.84 33.42
CA VAL A 131 -17.91 -23.81 33.38
C VAL A 131 -19.16 -24.35 32.69
N GLU A 132 -20.28 -24.32 33.41
CA GLU A 132 -21.61 -24.51 32.83
C GLU A 132 -22.31 -23.16 32.75
N ARG A 133 -22.66 -22.73 31.54
CA ARG A 133 -23.16 -21.37 31.25
C ARG A 133 -24.41 -20.97 32.04
N GLY A 134 -25.24 -21.93 32.44
CA GLY A 134 -26.54 -21.68 33.08
C GLY A 134 -27.58 -21.13 32.10
N GLU A 135 -28.71 -20.68 32.64
CA GLU A 135 -29.78 -20.07 31.85
C GLU A 135 -29.38 -18.64 31.42
N PRO A 136 -29.41 -18.31 30.11
CA PRO A 136 -29.06 -16.99 29.64
C PRO A 136 -30.16 -15.98 29.94
N VAL A 137 -29.77 -14.74 30.23
CA VAL A 137 -30.67 -13.61 30.26
C VAL A 137 -31.14 -13.29 28.84
N ARG A 138 -32.47 -13.27 28.63
CA ARG A 138 -33.09 -13.00 27.32
C ARG A 138 -33.75 -11.63 27.27
N ILE A 139 -33.72 -11.00 26.11
CA ILE A 139 -34.31 -9.66 25.91
C ILE A 139 -35.84 -9.78 25.89
N LYS A 140 -36.49 -9.28 26.93
CA LYS A 140 -37.95 -9.26 27.08
C LYS A 140 -38.58 -8.03 26.44
N SER A 141 -37.90 -6.89 26.48
CA SER A 141 -38.33 -5.66 25.82
C SER A 141 -37.14 -4.92 25.22
N LEU A 142 -37.34 -4.38 24.02
CA LEU A 142 -36.35 -3.61 23.29
C LEU A 142 -37.00 -2.36 22.71
N LYS A 143 -36.60 -1.19 23.20
CA LYS A 143 -37.04 0.11 22.70
C LYS A 143 -35.82 0.87 22.20
N VAL A 144 -35.64 0.93 20.89
CA VAL A 144 -34.57 1.70 20.23
C VAL A 144 -35.23 2.76 19.36
N LEU A 145 -35.03 4.03 19.70
CA LEU A 145 -35.66 5.16 19.03
C LEU A 145 -34.62 6.23 18.66
N VAL A 146 -34.89 6.93 17.56
CA VAL A 146 -34.24 8.18 17.20
C VAL A 146 -35.30 9.29 17.24
N GLN A 147 -34.99 10.37 17.94
CA GLN A 147 -35.85 11.54 18.10
C GLN A 147 -35.18 12.79 17.52
N GLY A 148 -36.00 13.77 17.15
CA GLY A 148 -35.58 14.99 16.48
C GLY A 148 -35.50 14.89 14.95
N PRO A 149 -34.97 15.94 14.28
CA PRO A 149 -34.91 16.04 12.82
C PRO A 149 -34.18 14.88 12.12
N GLY A 150 -33.23 14.22 12.78
CA GLY A 150 -32.49 13.10 12.21
C GLY A 150 -33.32 11.84 11.95
N LEU A 151 -34.56 11.76 12.44
CA LEU A 151 -35.48 10.65 12.14
C LEU A 151 -35.76 10.50 10.63
N ALA A 152 -35.73 11.60 9.86
CA ALA A 152 -35.96 11.57 8.43
C ALA A 152 -34.79 10.91 7.64
N GLU A 153 -33.61 10.81 8.24
CA GLU A 153 -32.40 10.34 7.58
C GLU A 153 -32.48 8.85 7.24
N ARG A 154 -32.24 8.52 5.96
CA ARG A 154 -32.29 7.13 5.50
C ARG A 154 -31.26 6.25 6.21
N ARG A 155 -30.02 6.73 6.37
CA ARG A 155 -28.93 5.95 6.99
C ARG A 155 -29.22 5.60 8.46
N LEU A 156 -29.74 6.55 9.24
CA LEU A 156 -30.15 6.28 10.64
C LEU A 156 -31.34 5.32 10.71
N ARG A 157 -32.34 5.45 9.84
CA ARG A 157 -33.46 4.51 9.78
C ARG A 157 -33.02 3.09 9.40
N GLU A 158 -32.05 2.96 8.50
CA GLU A 158 -31.47 1.66 8.13
C GLU A 158 -30.71 1.03 9.29
N GLN A 159 -29.91 1.81 10.04
CA GLN A 159 -29.23 1.32 11.24
C GLN A 159 -30.22 0.91 12.35
N LEU A 160 -31.31 1.66 12.55
CA LEU A 160 -32.37 1.28 13.49
C LEU A 160 -33.04 -0.03 13.10
N LYS A 161 -33.37 -0.22 11.81
CA LYS A 161 -33.94 -1.48 11.31
C LYS A 161 -32.96 -2.65 11.41
N GLY A 162 -31.68 -2.37 11.24
CA GLY A 162 -30.58 -3.32 11.33
C GLY A 162 -29.98 -3.49 12.73
N PHE A 163 -30.65 -3.00 13.79
CA PHE A 163 -30.14 -3.13 15.15
C PHE A 163 -29.89 -4.62 15.49
N PRO A 164 -28.71 -4.99 15.99
CA PRO A 164 -28.25 -6.39 16.02
C PRO A 164 -28.93 -7.26 17.09
N LEU A 165 -29.72 -6.65 17.98
CA LEU A 165 -30.46 -7.33 19.04
C LEU A 165 -31.96 -7.25 18.76
N LYS A 166 -32.69 -8.32 19.06
CA LYS A 166 -34.16 -8.42 18.96
C LYS A 166 -34.74 -8.98 20.25
N GLN A 167 -36.05 -8.78 20.42
CA GLN A 167 -36.78 -9.42 21.49
C GLN A 167 -36.67 -10.96 21.37
N GLY A 168 -36.37 -11.64 22.47
CA GLY A 168 -36.14 -13.09 22.56
C GLY A 168 -34.67 -13.52 22.45
N ASP A 169 -33.79 -12.65 21.94
CA ASP A 169 -32.35 -12.95 21.82
C ASP A 169 -31.70 -13.05 23.21
N VAL A 170 -30.59 -13.79 23.29
CA VAL A 170 -29.69 -13.73 24.45
C VAL A 170 -29.05 -12.35 24.49
N LEU A 171 -29.02 -11.75 25.68
CA LEU A 171 -28.41 -10.45 25.90
C LEU A 171 -26.90 -10.50 25.56
N ASP A 172 -26.44 -9.67 24.63
CA ASP A 172 -25.02 -9.49 24.33
C ASP A 172 -24.66 -8.00 24.45
N HIS A 173 -23.91 -7.66 25.49
CA HIS A 173 -23.52 -6.27 25.80
C HIS A 173 -22.63 -5.68 24.71
N ARG A 174 -21.81 -6.51 24.06
CA ARG A 174 -20.86 -6.04 23.05
C ARG A 174 -21.61 -5.56 21.81
N LYS A 175 -22.61 -6.34 21.37
CA LYS A 175 -23.49 -5.95 20.26
C LYS A 175 -24.27 -4.68 20.57
N TYR A 176 -24.75 -4.51 21.81
CA TYR A 176 -25.41 -3.29 22.24
C TYR A 176 -24.48 -2.07 22.19
N GLU A 177 -23.30 -2.16 22.81
CA GLU A 177 -22.32 -1.06 22.87
C GLU A 177 -21.81 -0.67 21.48
N GLU A 178 -21.52 -1.66 20.62
CA GLU A 178 -21.13 -1.42 19.24
C GLU A 178 -22.25 -0.72 18.45
N ALA A 179 -23.48 -1.21 18.53
CA ALA A 179 -24.61 -0.60 17.83
C ALA A 179 -24.93 0.82 18.34
N LYS A 180 -24.86 1.04 19.66
CA LYS A 180 -25.00 2.36 20.29
C LYS A 180 -23.93 3.34 19.76
N GLY A 181 -22.67 2.92 19.75
CA GLY A 181 -21.56 3.71 19.22
C GLY A 181 -21.71 4.03 17.74
N ASN A 182 -22.10 3.04 16.93
CA ASN A 182 -22.34 3.20 15.50
C ASN A 182 -23.48 4.17 15.19
N LEU A 183 -24.59 4.09 15.94
CA LEU A 183 -25.75 4.97 15.77
C LEU A 183 -25.40 6.44 16.07
N ARG A 184 -24.65 6.69 17.15
CA ARG A 184 -24.17 8.03 17.48
C ARG A 184 -23.17 8.55 16.45
N THR A 185 -22.22 7.71 16.04
CA THR A 185 -21.19 8.08 15.04
C THR A 185 -21.83 8.44 13.70
N GLU A 186 -22.84 7.68 13.28
CA GLU A 186 -23.61 7.96 12.06
C GLU A 186 -24.37 9.29 12.16
N ALA A 187 -25.01 9.58 13.29
CA ALA A 187 -25.68 10.86 13.50
C ALA A 187 -24.70 12.05 13.43
N LEU A 188 -23.54 11.93 14.09
CA LEU A 188 -22.47 12.93 14.01
C LEU A 188 -21.95 13.11 12.58
N ASP A 189 -21.78 12.03 11.81
CA ASP A 189 -21.34 12.08 10.41
C ASP A 189 -22.38 12.72 9.46
N LEU A 190 -23.66 12.62 9.80
CA LEU A 190 -24.75 13.25 9.05
C LEU A 190 -24.94 14.74 9.38
N GLY A 191 -24.20 15.25 10.37
CA GLY A 191 -24.18 16.65 10.79
C GLY A 191 -24.99 16.95 12.05
N TYR A 192 -25.47 15.93 12.77
CA TYR A 192 -26.19 16.11 14.04
C TYR A 192 -25.20 16.19 15.19
N LEU A 193 -24.52 17.34 15.33
CA LEU A 193 -23.40 17.51 16.27
C LEU A 193 -23.80 17.59 17.74
N ASP A 194 -25.09 17.73 18.02
CA ASP A 194 -25.68 17.68 19.35
C ASP A 194 -26.27 16.29 19.66
N ALA A 195 -26.03 15.30 18.80
CA ALA A 195 -26.60 13.97 18.97
C ALA A 195 -26.07 13.28 20.24
N ASP A 196 -27.00 12.99 21.15
CA ASP A 196 -26.70 12.32 22.41
C ASP A 196 -27.86 11.44 22.90
N PHE A 197 -27.57 10.50 23.79
CA PHE A 197 -28.55 9.54 24.27
C PHE A 197 -29.31 10.07 25.49
N SER A 198 -30.58 10.42 25.33
CA SER A 198 -31.48 10.76 26.45
C SER A 198 -31.82 9.55 27.32
N ALA A 199 -31.78 8.34 26.74
CA ALA A 199 -31.84 7.09 27.49
C ALA A 199 -30.89 6.06 26.87
N HIS A 200 -30.13 5.34 27.71
CA HIS A 200 -29.20 4.28 27.30
C HIS A 200 -29.06 3.24 28.41
N THR A 201 -30.15 2.56 28.75
CA THR A 201 -30.19 1.66 29.91
C THR A 201 -30.45 0.20 29.50
N ILE A 202 -29.77 -0.72 30.20
CA ILE A 202 -30.07 -2.15 30.21
C ILE A 202 -30.50 -2.51 31.62
N ARG A 203 -31.74 -2.95 31.80
CA ARG A 203 -32.28 -3.40 33.08
C ARG A 203 -32.33 -4.93 33.08
N VAL A 204 -31.47 -5.55 33.89
CA VAL A 204 -31.39 -7.01 34.00
C VAL A 204 -32.15 -7.49 35.23
N SER A 205 -33.08 -8.41 35.04
CA SER A 205 -33.78 -9.13 36.09
C SER A 205 -33.22 -10.54 36.18
N LEU A 206 -32.45 -10.80 37.25
CA LEU A 206 -31.80 -12.08 37.48
C LEU A 206 -32.77 -13.18 37.93
N THR A 207 -33.92 -12.82 38.51
CA THR A 207 -34.96 -13.76 38.93
C THR A 207 -35.81 -14.22 37.74
N GLU A 208 -36.07 -13.32 36.79
CA GLU A 208 -36.84 -13.63 35.57
C GLU A 208 -35.96 -14.07 34.39
N HIS A 209 -34.64 -14.12 34.55
CA HIS A 209 -33.65 -14.31 33.47
C HIS A 209 -33.96 -13.43 32.25
N SER A 210 -34.30 -12.16 32.50
CA SER A 210 -34.78 -11.27 31.46
C SER A 210 -34.13 -9.90 31.49
N ALA A 211 -34.04 -9.25 30.33
CA ALA A 211 -33.51 -7.91 30.18
C ALA A 211 -34.46 -6.98 29.41
N GLY A 212 -34.55 -5.73 29.86
CA GLY A 212 -35.20 -4.64 29.14
C GLY A 212 -34.15 -3.63 28.67
N ILE A 213 -34.15 -3.32 27.37
CA ILE A 213 -33.24 -2.34 26.78
C ILE A 213 -34.04 -1.11 26.36
N GLU A 214 -33.61 0.07 26.83
CA GLU A 214 -34.11 1.36 26.38
C GLU A 214 -32.95 2.22 25.87
N LEU A 215 -32.98 2.51 24.57
CA LEU A 215 -32.00 3.34 23.87
C LEU A 215 -32.72 4.41 23.05
N VAL A 216 -32.52 5.67 23.40
CA VAL A 216 -33.17 6.81 22.75
C VAL A 216 -32.11 7.84 22.38
N LEU A 217 -31.87 8.01 21.08
CA LEU A 217 -30.94 9.00 20.55
C LEU A 217 -31.71 10.27 20.20
N GLU A 218 -31.38 11.37 20.88
CA GLU A 218 -31.84 12.71 20.52
C GLU A 218 -30.84 13.32 19.54
N THR A 219 -31.29 13.69 18.34
CA THR A 219 -30.38 14.15 17.27
C THR A 219 -30.06 15.63 17.35
N GLY A 220 -31.01 16.45 17.82
CA GLY A 220 -30.88 17.91 17.75
C GLY A 220 -30.91 18.45 16.31
N PRO A 221 -30.60 19.74 16.11
CA PRO A 221 -30.58 20.35 14.79
C PRO A 221 -29.39 19.87 13.94
N ARG A 222 -29.54 19.97 12.62
CA ARG A 222 -28.49 19.61 11.67
C ARG A 222 -27.55 20.79 11.44
N TYR A 223 -26.25 20.55 11.55
CA TYR A 223 -25.19 21.50 11.25
C TYR A 223 -24.69 21.36 9.82
N PHE A 224 -24.20 22.47 9.29
CA PHE A 224 -23.65 22.62 7.95
C PHE A 224 -22.24 23.17 8.02
N PHE A 225 -21.43 22.93 6.99
CA PHE A 225 -20.13 23.60 6.88
C PHE A 225 -20.32 25.10 6.66
N GLY A 226 -19.57 25.91 7.41
CA GLY A 226 -19.55 27.37 7.32
C GLY A 226 -18.38 27.89 6.48
N GLU A 227 -17.89 29.08 6.86
CA GLU A 227 -16.69 29.68 6.26
C GLU A 227 -15.45 28.81 6.52
N VAL A 228 -14.61 28.65 5.50
CA VAL A 228 -13.32 27.95 5.61
C VAL A 228 -12.19 28.96 5.51
N ARG A 229 -11.37 29.03 6.55
CA ARG A 229 -10.16 29.88 6.61
C ARG A 229 -8.92 29.00 6.58
N ILE A 230 -8.02 29.27 5.65
CA ILE A 230 -6.77 28.53 5.46
C ILE A 230 -5.60 29.47 5.79
N GLU A 231 -4.73 29.03 6.71
CA GLU A 231 -3.62 29.83 7.23
C GLU A 231 -2.29 29.05 7.17
N GLY A 232 -1.17 29.79 7.13
CA GLY A 232 0.18 29.22 7.26
C GLY A 232 0.87 28.79 5.95
N ALA A 233 0.17 28.85 4.81
CA ALA A 233 0.71 28.50 3.49
C ALA A 233 0.58 29.64 2.45
N PRO A 234 1.11 30.86 2.72
CA PRO A 234 0.93 32.04 1.87
C PRO A 234 1.58 31.92 0.48
N GLU A 235 2.52 31.00 0.30
CA GLU A 235 3.17 30.75 -1.00
C GLU A 235 2.30 29.93 -1.98
N TYR A 236 1.10 29.50 -1.56
CA TYR A 236 0.15 28.81 -2.41
C TYR A 236 -1.09 29.68 -2.63
N PRO A 237 -1.63 29.73 -3.86
CA PRO A 237 -2.90 30.41 -4.10
C PRO A 237 -4.02 29.72 -3.32
N GLU A 238 -4.90 30.49 -2.69
CA GLU A 238 -6.00 29.92 -1.89
C GLU A 238 -6.92 29.03 -2.74
N GLY A 239 -7.21 29.44 -3.98
CA GLY A 239 -7.97 28.62 -4.93
C GLY A 239 -7.31 27.27 -5.25
N PHE A 240 -5.98 27.19 -5.19
CA PHE A 240 -5.27 25.92 -5.28
C PHE A 240 -5.44 25.09 -4.00
N LEU A 241 -5.34 25.70 -2.81
CA LEU A 241 -5.51 24.99 -1.53
C LEU A 241 -6.94 24.44 -1.33
N ARG A 242 -7.94 25.16 -1.84
CA ARG A 242 -9.36 24.74 -1.73
C ARG A 242 -9.67 23.42 -2.43
N ARG A 243 -8.87 22.99 -3.41
CA ARG A 243 -9.04 21.68 -4.09
C ARG A 243 -8.85 20.47 -3.16
N TYR A 244 -8.19 20.65 -2.01
CA TYR A 244 -7.97 19.60 -1.03
C TYR A 244 -9.17 19.40 -0.09
N LEU A 245 -10.15 20.31 -0.11
CA LEU A 245 -11.37 20.20 0.68
C LEU A 245 -12.24 19.08 0.12
N ALA A 246 -12.63 18.13 0.98
CA ALA A 246 -13.61 17.09 0.63
C ALA A 246 -15.06 17.58 0.78
N PHE A 247 -15.24 18.87 1.05
CA PHE A 247 -16.51 19.49 1.34
C PHE A 247 -16.62 20.90 0.76
N HIS A 248 -17.86 21.41 0.70
CA HIS A 248 -18.18 22.77 0.29
C HIS A 248 -18.94 23.50 1.40
N SER A 249 -18.85 24.84 1.44
CA SER A 249 -19.65 25.62 2.38
C SER A 249 -21.15 25.44 2.10
N GLY A 250 -21.94 25.30 3.15
CA GLY A 250 -23.39 25.14 3.12
C GLY A 250 -23.91 23.71 2.96
N GLU A 251 -23.05 22.72 2.71
CA GLU A 251 -23.48 21.32 2.75
C GLU A 251 -23.47 20.76 4.17
N PRO A 252 -24.17 19.65 4.45
CA PRO A 252 -24.18 19.03 5.78
C PRO A 252 -22.78 18.76 6.33
N PHE A 253 -22.57 19.12 7.60
CA PHE A 253 -21.33 18.83 8.29
C PHE A 253 -21.11 17.31 8.34
N SER A 254 -19.87 16.87 8.13
CA SER A 254 -19.49 15.45 8.23
C SER A 254 -18.06 15.33 8.76
N SER A 255 -17.90 14.60 9.86
CA SER A 255 -16.59 14.26 10.41
C SER A 255 -15.75 13.45 9.41
N SER A 256 -16.37 12.59 8.61
CA SER A 256 -15.67 11.84 7.55
C SER A 256 -15.07 12.76 6.48
N LYS A 257 -15.76 13.86 6.13
CA LYS A 257 -15.24 14.85 5.18
C LYS A 257 -14.11 15.71 5.76
N ILE A 258 -14.16 16.03 7.06
CA ILE A 258 -13.01 16.66 7.75
C ILE A 258 -11.80 15.74 7.69
N PHE A 259 -11.97 14.46 8.03
CA PHE A 259 -10.90 13.48 7.98
C PHE A 259 -10.35 13.27 6.56
N GLN A 260 -11.22 13.19 5.56
CA GLN A 260 -10.80 13.09 4.16
C GLN A 260 -10.02 14.34 3.71
N THR A 261 -10.43 15.53 4.15
CA THR A 261 -9.69 16.78 3.88
C THR A 261 -8.30 16.72 4.49
N GLN A 262 -8.17 16.22 5.73
CA GLN A 262 -6.86 16.04 6.38
C GLN A 262 -5.98 15.04 5.61
N ILE A 263 -6.56 13.91 5.17
CA ILE A 263 -5.87 12.93 4.31
C ILE A 263 -5.39 13.59 3.01
N ASN A 264 -6.25 14.38 2.36
CA ASN A 264 -5.94 15.04 1.09
C ASN A 264 -4.73 15.97 1.23
N PHE A 265 -4.69 16.79 2.28
CA PHE A 265 -3.54 17.66 2.56
C PHE A 265 -2.28 16.87 2.94
N ASN A 266 -2.40 15.85 3.80
CA ASN A 266 -1.26 15.01 4.21
C ASN A 266 -0.64 14.26 3.02
N ASN A 267 -1.46 13.70 2.13
CA ASN A 267 -1.00 12.96 0.95
C ASN A 267 -0.50 13.86 -0.19
N SER A 268 -0.55 15.19 -0.01
CA SER A 268 -0.14 16.15 -1.04
C SER A 268 1.37 16.31 -1.16
N ASP A 269 2.15 15.77 -0.21
CA ASP A 269 3.60 15.95 -0.11
C ASP A 269 4.08 17.40 0.06
N ARG A 270 3.15 18.35 0.27
CA ARG A 270 3.39 19.80 0.32
C ARG A 270 3.38 20.37 1.72
N PHE A 271 2.85 19.64 2.69
CA PHE A 271 2.68 20.11 4.07
C PHE A 271 3.27 19.07 5.03
N GLN A 272 4.08 19.55 5.98
CA GLN A 272 4.62 18.71 7.07
C GLN A 272 3.68 18.65 8.27
N GLU A 273 2.77 19.63 8.39
CA GLU A 273 1.77 19.71 9.44
C GLU A 273 0.44 20.20 8.86
N VAL A 274 -0.64 19.52 9.25
CA VAL A 274 -2.01 19.82 8.84
C VAL A 274 -2.92 19.69 10.06
N ILE A 275 -3.43 20.83 10.53
CA ILE A 275 -4.36 20.90 11.65
C ILE A 275 -5.69 21.48 11.14
N ILE A 276 -6.78 20.75 11.37
CA ILE A 276 -8.14 21.19 11.00
C ILE A 276 -8.96 21.33 12.28
N LEU A 277 -9.48 22.52 12.53
CA LEU A 277 -10.23 22.88 13.74
C LEU A 277 -11.66 23.30 13.35
N PRO A 278 -12.65 22.41 13.49
CA PRO A 278 -14.06 22.80 13.35
C PRO A 278 -14.52 23.57 14.60
N GLY A 279 -14.99 24.80 14.43
CA GLY A 279 -15.40 25.68 15.52
C GLY A 279 -16.89 25.55 15.85
N LYS A 280 -17.33 24.41 16.41
CA LYS A 280 -18.75 24.20 16.78
C LYS A 280 -19.28 25.30 17.69
N GLU A 281 -18.49 25.72 18.69
CA GLU A 281 -18.85 26.79 19.64
C GLU A 281 -18.99 28.16 18.97
N SER A 282 -18.38 28.35 17.81
CA SER A 282 -18.47 29.57 17.00
C SER A 282 -19.48 29.46 15.86
N ALA A 283 -20.33 28.42 15.87
CA ALA A 283 -21.33 28.24 14.84
C ALA A 283 -22.43 29.31 14.93
N VAL A 284 -22.79 29.89 13.78
CA VAL A 284 -23.91 30.82 13.63
C VAL A 284 -24.91 30.19 12.67
N ASP A 285 -26.20 30.18 13.01
CA ASP A 285 -27.27 29.54 12.21
C ASP A 285 -26.95 28.09 11.83
N PHE A 286 -26.39 27.33 12.79
CA PHE A 286 -25.93 25.94 12.61
C PHE A 286 -24.85 25.76 11.53
N ARG A 287 -24.14 26.83 11.13
CA ARG A 287 -23.00 26.76 10.21
C ARG A 287 -21.70 26.77 10.98
N VAL A 288 -20.96 25.67 10.92
CA VAL A 288 -19.70 25.47 11.66
C VAL A 288 -18.53 26.04 10.85
N PRO A 289 -17.88 27.13 11.30
CA PRO A 289 -16.65 27.59 10.66
C PRO A 289 -15.53 26.56 10.81
N VAL A 290 -14.67 26.44 9.79
CA VAL A 290 -13.53 25.52 9.79
C VAL A 290 -12.25 26.30 9.58
N GLN A 291 -11.33 26.21 10.55
CA GLN A 291 -9.98 26.75 10.43
C GLN A 291 -9.00 25.64 10.05
N ILE A 292 -8.21 25.87 9.01
CA ILE A 292 -7.19 24.95 8.52
C ILE A 292 -5.83 25.64 8.68
N LYS A 293 -4.97 25.08 9.52
CA LYS A 293 -3.59 25.56 9.72
C LYS A 293 -2.64 24.60 9.03
N LEU A 294 -1.83 25.14 8.14
CA LEU A 294 -0.89 24.39 7.32
C LEU A 294 0.54 24.84 7.65
N ALA A 295 1.47 23.89 7.76
CA ALA A 295 2.89 24.17 7.72
C ALA A 295 3.49 23.58 6.43
N PRO A 296 3.96 24.41 5.49
CA PRO A 296 4.56 23.94 4.25
C PRO A 296 5.82 23.11 4.45
N SER A 297 5.97 22.07 3.63
CA SER A 297 7.20 21.31 3.44
C SER A 297 8.09 21.96 2.39
N ARG A 298 9.36 21.56 2.32
CA ARG A 298 10.27 21.98 1.24
C ARG A 298 9.73 21.50 -0.12
N PRO A 299 9.34 22.42 -1.04
CA PRO A 299 8.69 22.04 -2.30
C PRO A 299 9.67 21.45 -3.33
N LYS A 300 10.96 21.78 -3.20
CA LYS A 300 12.02 21.36 -4.13
C LYS A 300 12.73 20.12 -3.60
N ARG A 301 12.82 19.09 -4.45
CA ARG A 301 13.45 17.80 -4.14
C ARG A 301 14.40 17.42 -5.27
N LEU A 302 15.61 16.99 -4.93
CA LEU A 302 16.59 16.46 -5.86
C LEU A 302 16.92 15.03 -5.45
N ARG A 303 16.74 14.07 -6.37
CA ARG A 303 16.98 12.64 -6.13
C ARG A 303 17.94 12.08 -7.17
N PHE A 304 19.04 11.52 -6.71
CA PHE A 304 19.99 10.80 -7.55
C PHE A 304 19.74 9.29 -7.47
N GLY A 305 19.97 8.61 -8.59
CA GLY A 305 19.93 7.16 -8.69
C GLY A 305 21.12 6.68 -9.48
N ILE A 306 21.70 5.57 -9.04
CA ILE A 306 22.69 4.83 -9.83
C ILE A 306 22.20 3.40 -9.99
N GLY A 307 22.59 2.75 -11.07
CA GLY A 307 22.24 1.37 -11.30
C GLY A 307 23.13 0.73 -12.34
N TYR A 308 22.94 -0.57 -12.50
CA TYR A 308 23.59 -1.36 -13.52
C TYR A 308 22.60 -2.39 -14.05
N GLY A 309 22.59 -2.56 -15.36
CA GLY A 309 21.79 -3.57 -16.06
C GLY A 309 22.64 -4.29 -17.10
N THR A 310 22.55 -5.61 -17.20
CA THR A 310 23.21 -6.37 -18.29
C THR A 310 22.77 -5.90 -19.68
N ASP A 311 21.56 -5.35 -19.78
CA ASP A 311 21.00 -4.82 -21.02
C ASP A 311 21.19 -3.31 -21.21
N THR A 312 21.46 -2.55 -20.15
CA THR A 312 21.53 -1.08 -20.21
C THR A 312 22.91 -0.50 -19.88
N GLY A 313 23.81 -1.33 -19.33
CA GLY A 313 25.11 -0.92 -18.82
C GLY A 313 25.01 -0.18 -17.48
N ALA A 314 26.07 0.55 -17.14
CA ALA A 314 26.03 1.52 -16.05
C ALA A 314 25.03 2.64 -16.35
N ARG A 315 24.28 3.06 -15.33
CA ARG A 315 23.29 4.13 -15.44
C ARG A 315 23.29 5.06 -14.23
N GLY A 316 23.12 6.34 -14.52
CA GLY A 316 22.88 7.42 -13.56
C GLY A 316 21.56 8.12 -13.88
N LYS A 317 20.85 8.54 -12.84
CA LYS A 317 19.60 9.27 -12.91
C LYS A 317 19.64 10.46 -11.96
N ALA A 318 19.17 11.62 -12.40
CA ALA A 318 18.92 12.78 -11.56
C ALA A 318 17.48 13.26 -11.78
N ASN A 319 16.71 13.34 -10.70
CA ASN A 319 15.33 13.84 -10.71
C ASN A 319 15.25 15.11 -9.87
N TYR A 320 14.97 16.23 -10.51
CA TYR A 320 14.57 17.45 -9.86
C TYR A 320 13.05 17.57 -9.91
N GLN A 321 12.44 17.91 -8.78
CA GLN A 321 11.00 18.11 -8.63
C GLN A 321 10.77 19.38 -7.83
N ASP A 322 9.97 20.29 -8.37
CA ASP A 322 9.43 21.45 -7.67
C ASP A 322 7.91 21.31 -7.60
N LEU A 323 7.37 21.16 -6.39
CA LEU A 323 5.93 21.03 -6.20
C LEU A 323 5.20 22.38 -6.23
N ASN A 324 5.89 23.51 -6.11
CA ASN A 324 5.24 24.83 -6.10
C ASN A 324 5.91 25.80 -7.07
N PHE A 325 6.05 25.36 -8.33
CA PHE A 325 6.70 26.14 -9.35
C PHE A 325 5.99 27.48 -9.54
N ASN A 326 6.77 28.57 -9.52
CA ASN A 326 6.31 29.96 -9.58
C ASN A 326 5.26 30.36 -8.52
N HIS A 327 5.09 29.59 -7.44
CA HIS A 327 4.07 29.82 -6.39
C HIS A 327 2.62 29.64 -6.86
N TRP A 328 2.37 28.79 -7.86
CA TRP A 328 1.02 28.55 -8.40
C TRP A 328 0.40 27.22 -7.93
N GLY A 329 1.12 26.44 -7.12
CA GLY A 329 0.78 25.05 -6.81
C GLY A 329 1.06 24.07 -7.96
N HIS A 330 1.59 24.58 -9.08
CA HIS A 330 1.99 23.78 -10.23
C HIS A 330 3.29 23.02 -9.97
N GLU A 331 3.47 21.92 -10.70
CA GLU A 331 4.66 21.08 -10.53
C GLU A 331 5.58 21.19 -11.73
N TRP A 332 6.89 21.22 -11.46
CA TRP A 332 7.90 21.12 -12.49
C TRP A 332 8.84 19.96 -12.18
N HIS A 333 8.94 19.05 -13.14
CA HIS A 333 9.74 17.84 -13.04
C HIS A 333 10.83 17.88 -14.12
N VAL A 334 12.07 17.62 -13.75
CA VAL A 334 13.19 17.46 -14.68
C VAL A 334 13.88 16.15 -14.37
N GLU A 335 13.93 15.26 -15.35
CA GLU A 335 14.53 13.94 -15.26
C GLU A 335 15.67 13.83 -16.27
N LEU A 336 16.89 13.63 -15.76
CA LEU A 336 18.07 13.33 -16.55
C LEU A 336 18.43 11.85 -16.36
N ASN A 337 18.48 11.10 -17.46
CA ASN A 337 18.92 9.71 -17.52
C ASN A 337 20.21 9.64 -18.34
N LEU A 338 21.27 9.09 -17.75
CA LEU A 338 22.57 8.89 -18.40
C LEU A 338 22.97 7.42 -18.23
N SER A 339 22.67 6.60 -19.23
CA SER A 339 23.08 5.20 -19.30
C SER A 339 24.02 5.00 -20.48
N GLU A 340 24.77 3.89 -20.50
CA GLU A 340 25.65 3.57 -21.65
C GLU A 340 24.89 3.54 -22.98
N ARG A 341 23.68 2.95 -23.00
CA ARG A 341 22.88 2.79 -24.23
C ARG A 341 21.75 3.78 -24.41
N LEU A 342 21.40 4.54 -23.36
CA LEU A 342 20.27 5.45 -23.36
C LEU A 342 20.62 6.72 -22.59
N GLN A 343 20.58 7.85 -23.28
CA GLN A 343 20.72 9.17 -22.67
C GLN A 343 19.44 9.97 -22.94
N GLY A 344 18.89 10.63 -21.92
CA GLY A 344 17.69 11.41 -22.11
C GLY A 344 17.49 12.49 -21.07
N LEU A 345 16.86 13.58 -21.49
CA LEU A 345 16.41 14.68 -20.64
C LEU A 345 14.92 14.86 -20.89
N VAL A 346 14.12 14.73 -19.84
CA VAL A 346 12.67 14.94 -19.89
C VAL A 346 12.31 16.04 -18.90
N THR A 347 11.59 17.04 -19.37
CA THR A 347 10.97 18.06 -18.52
C THR A 347 9.45 17.94 -18.62
N ARG A 348 8.76 18.00 -17.48
CA ARG A 348 7.30 17.96 -17.41
C ARG A 348 6.80 19.08 -16.50
N TYR A 349 5.95 19.93 -17.04
CA TYR A 349 5.20 20.92 -16.27
C TYR A 349 3.78 20.42 -16.08
N VAL A 350 3.29 20.41 -14.84
CA VAL A 350 1.98 19.89 -14.45
C VAL A 350 1.14 21.02 -13.86
N LEU A 351 -0.04 21.22 -14.43
CA LEU A 351 -1.08 22.13 -13.97
C LEU A 351 -2.19 21.29 -13.33
N PRO A 352 -2.23 21.19 -11.99
CA PRO A 352 -3.28 20.44 -11.31
C PRO A 352 -4.66 21.05 -11.57
N SER A 353 -5.69 20.21 -11.70
CA SER A 353 -7.06 20.69 -11.89
C SER A 353 -7.59 21.35 -10.63
N HIS A 354 -8.41 22.39 -10.79
CA HIS A 354 -9.07 23.07 -9.68
C HIS A 354 -10.20 22.25 -9.06
N SER A 355 -10.81 21.30 -9.79
CA SER A 355 -12.04 20.62 -9.36
C SER A 355 -11.83 19.22 -8.76
N ASP A 356 -10.69 18.58 -9.01
CA ASP A 356 -10.38 17.24 -8.50
C ASP A 356 -8.88 17.09 -8.28
N LEU A 357 -8.52 16.30 -7.26
CA LEU A 357 -7.14 16.12 -6.82
C LEU A 357 -6.28 15.31 -7.81
N GLY A 358 -6.86 14.31 -8.46
CA GLY A 358 -6.14 13.40 -9.34
C GLY A 358 -6.10 13.82 -10.81
N SER A 359 -6.86 14.85 -11.18
CA SER A 359 -6.92 15.38 -12.55
C SER A 359 -5.92 16.51 -12.75
N PHE A 360 -5.27 16.56 -13.91
CA PHE A 360 -4.26 17.58 -14.24
C PHE A 360 -4.03 17.67 -15.75
N THR A 361 -3.49 18.79 -16.20
CA THR A 361 -2.93 18.96 -17.54
C THR A 361 -1.41 18.99 -17.45
N SER A 362 -0.70 18.38 -18.38
CA SER A 362 0.76 18.43 -18.40
C SER A 362 1.33 18.73 -19.78
N LEU A 363 2.43 19.47 -19.77
CA LEU A 363 3.28 19.75 -20.92
C LEU A 363 4.60 19.01 -20.70
N LYS A 364 4.97 18.14 -21.63
CA LYS A 364 6.18 17.34 -21.57
C LYS A 364 7.06 17.66 -22.77
N ALA A 365 8.35 17.90 -22.53
CA ALA A 365 9.36 17.97 -23.58
C ALA A 365 10.46 16.95 -23.27
N GLY A 366 10.98 16.30 -24.30
CA GLY A 366 11.94 15.21 -24.17
C GLY A 366 13.01 15.29 -25.25
N LEU A 367 14.26 15.06 -24.85
CA LEU A 367 15.40 14.78 -25.70
C LEU A 367 15.87 13.38 -25.37
N GLN A 368 16.07 12.53 -26.36
CA GLN A 368 16.51 11.15 -26.17
C GLN A 368 17.53 10.77 -27.25
N LYS A 369 18.57 10.06 -26.83
CA LYS A 369 19.53 9.38 -27.68
C LYS A 369 19.61 7.93 -27.21
N GLU A 370 19.46 7.00 -28.14
CA GLU A 370 19.56 5.57 -27.89
C GLU A 370 20.55 4.93 -28.86
N GLU A 371 21.47 4.16 -28.31
CA GLU A 371 22.48 3.40 -29.06
C GLU A 371 22.28 1.92 -28.72
N ALA A 372 21.46 1.25 -29.54
CA ALA A 372 21.17 -0.17 -29.42
C ALA A 372 22.03 -0.98 -30.39
N ARG A 373 22.11 -2.30 -30.18
CA ARG A 373 22.83 -3.18 -31.13
C ARG A 373 22.18 -3.21 -32.52
N THR A 374 20.88 -2.98 -32.57
CA THR A 374 20.03 -3.10 -33.76
C THR A 374 19.85 -1.75 -34.45
N TYR A 375 19.81 -0.65 -33.70
CA TYR A 375 19.57 0.69 -34.22
C TYR A 375 20.24 1.78 -33.37
N ASP A 376 20.47 2.92 -34.00
CA ASP A 376 20.78 4.18 -33.32
C ASP A 376 19.65 5.18 -33.57
N SER A 377 19.24 5.93 -32.54
CA SER A 377 18.19 6.94 -32.67
C SER A 377 18.44 8.20 -31.85
N ARG A 378 18.00 9.34 -32.37
CA ARG A 378 17.98 10.63 -31.69
C ARG A 378 16.62 11.26 -31.89
N ALA A 379 15.92 11.50 -30.79
CA ALA A 379 14.56 12.00 -30.81
C ALA A 379 14.38 13.26 -29.97
N ILE A 380 13.57 14.18 -30.47
CA ILE A 380 12.96 15.26 -29.72
C ILE A 380 11.46 15.08 -29.73
N SER A 381 10.81 15.28 -28.58
CA SER A 381 9.37 15.13 -28.43
C SER A 381 8.76 16.26 -27.61
N PHE A 382 7.57 16.71 -28.00
CA PHE A 382 6.71 17.59 -27.23
C PHE A 382 5.34 16.94 -27.09
N GLU A 383 4.77 16.91 -25.90
CA GLU A 383 3.48 16.30 -25.62
C GLU A 383 2.64 17.22 -24.73
N LEU A 384 1.40 17.44 -25.14
CA LEU A 384 0.34 18.02 -24.31
C LEU A 384 -0.61 16.89 -23.91
N GLU A 385 -0.85 16.72 -22.61
CA GLU A 385 -1.69 15.65 -22.07
C GLU A 385 -2.68 16.22 -21.05
N HIS A 386 -3.94 15.82 -21.15
CA HIS A 386 -4.94 16.06 -20.09
C HIS A 386 -5.34 14.74 -19.45
N THR A 387 -5.10 14.61 -18.15
CA THR A 387 -5.40 13.43 -17.34
C THR A 387 -6.60 13.69 -16.43
N ARG A 388 -7.54 12.75 -16.40
CA ARG A 388 -8.71 12.73 -15.52
C ARG A 388 -8.64 11.56 -14.54
N SER A 389 -8.88 11.86 -13.27
CA SER A 389 -9.14 10.85 -12.26
C SER A 389 -10.54 10.25 -12.45
N LEU A 390 -10.62 8.92 -12.50
CA LEU A 390 -11.87 8.18 -12.57
C LEU A 390 -12.19 7.48 -11.24
N GLY A 391 -11.50 7.91 -10.16
CA GLY A 391 -11.59 7.34 -8.82
C GLY A 391 -10.98 5.93 -8.72
N ARG A 392 -10.69 5.51 -7.47
CA ARG A 392 -10.12 4.19 -7.14
C ARG A 392 -8.78 3.90 -7.82
N GLY A 393 -7.94 4.92 -8.04
CA GLY A 393 -6.62 4.77 -8.65
C GLY A 393 -6.63 4.57 -10.16
N ARG A 394 -7.76 4.85 -10.83
CA ARG A 394 -7.91 4.83 -12.29
C ARG A 394 -7.69 6.21 -12.88
N LEU A 395 -6.85 6.30 -13.89
CA LEU A 395 -6.58 7.53 -14.64
C LEU A 395 -6.82 7.29 -16.13
N GLY A 396 -7.58 8.18 -16.76
CA GLY A 396 -7.71 8.25 -18.22
C GLY A 396 -7.09 9.54 -18.73
N SER A 397 -6.35 9.50 -19.83
CA SER A 397 -5.79 10.72 -20.44
C SER A 397 -5.96 10.72 -21.95
N GLY A 398 -6.11 11.93 -22.50
CA GLY A 398 -5.94 12.21 -23.91
C GLY A 398 -4.70 13.06 -24.10
N TYR A 399 -3.90 12.76 -25.11
CA TYR A 399 -2.68 13.49 -25.39
C TYR A 399 -2.49 13.74 -26.89
N PHE A 400 -1.66 14.74 -27.18
CA PHE A 400 -1.15 15.04 -28.51
C PHE A 400 0.36 15.20 -28.43
N GLN A 401 1.10 14.37 -29.17
CA GLN A 401 2.55 14.35 -29.17
C GLN A 401 3.10 14.67 -30.56
N VAL A 402 4.05 15.60 -30.63
CA VAL A 402 4.88 15.82 -31.81
C VAL A 402 6.26 15.24 -31.52
N ARG A 403 6.73 14.32 -32.37
CA ARG A 403 8.04 13.69 -32.25
C ARG A 403 8.80 13.85 -33.55
N ARG A 404 10.09 14.16 -33.45
CA ARG A 404 11.03 14.12 -34.58
C ARG A 404 12.17 13.19 -34.22
N GLU A 405 12.49 12.26 -35.10
CA GLU A 405 13.49 11.24 -34.88
C GLU A 405 14.41 11.10 -36.09
N ASP A 406 15.71 11.14 -35.85
CA ASP A 406 16.75 10.78 -36.81
C ASP A 406 17.29 9.41 -36.37
N PHE A 407 17.31 8.43 -37.28
CA PHE A 407 17.61 7.04 -36.92
C PHE A 407 18.42 6.29 -37.99
N GLU A 408 19.10 5.23 -37.53
CA GLU A 408 19.81 4.26 -38.37
C GLU A 408 19.45 2.84 -37.94
N VAL A 409 18.84 2.04 -38.83
CA VAL A 409 18.49 0.63 -38.58
C VAL A 409 19.11 -0.22 -39.67
N GLY A 410 20.06 -1.08 -39.31
CA GLY A 410 20.85 -1.78 -40.32
C GLY A 410 21.66 -0.81 -41.17
N PHE A 411 21.45 -0.79 -42.48
CA PHE A 411 22.05 0.17 -43.42
C PHE A 411 21.10 1.33 -43.78
N GLN A 412 19.88 1.33 -43.24
CA GLN A 412 18.87 2.33 -43.56
C GLN A 412 19.01 3.52 -42.61
N LYS A 413 19.26 4.70 -43.17
CA LYS A 413 19.20 5.98 -42.46
C LYS A 413 17.91 6.68 -42.79
N GLY A 414 17.24 7.19 -41.77
CA GLY A 414 15.95 7.84 -41.91
C GLY A 414 15.77 9.01 -40.97
N ARG A 415 14.83 9.86 -41.34
CA ARG A 415 14.27 10.91 -40.50
C ARG A 415 12.76 10.79 -40.54
N SER A 416 12.11 10.91 -39.39
CA SER A 416 10.66 10.86 -39.28
C SER A 416 10.15 11.96 -38.35
N ARG A 417 9.11 12.66 -38.78
CA ARG A 417 8.28 13.55 -37.97
C ARG A 417 6.91 12.92 -37.81
N LEU A 418 6.47 12.76 -36.57
CA LEU A 418 5.20 12.14 -36.21
C LEU A 418 4.37 13.11 -35.38
N VAL A 419 3.08 13.20 -35.72
CA VAL A 419 2.07 13.99 -35.01
C VAL A 419 1.00 13.01 -34.54
N MET A 420 1.01 12.73 -33.24
CA MET A 420 0.37 11.59 -32.61
C MET A 420 -0.68 12.01 -31.58
N PRO A 421 -1.97 12.06 -31.94
CA PRO A 421 -3.03 11.95 -30.94
C PRO A 421 -3.03 10.55 -30.30
N GLY A 422 -3.35 10.50 -29.02
CA GLY A 422 -3.51 9.24 -28.31
C GLY A 422 -4.38 9.31 -27.06
N LEU A 423 -4.83 8.15 -26.63
CA LEU A 423 -5.59 7.91 -25.41
C LEU A 423 -4.82 6.93 -24.55
N ARG A 424 -4.72 7.20 -23.24
CA ARG A 424 -4.14 6.28 -22.26
C ARG A 424 -5.14 5.99 -21.16
N PHE A 425 -5.12 4.77 -20.67
CA PHE A 425 -5.83 4.36 -19.46
C PHE A 425 -4.85 3.61 -18.58
N ASN A 426 -4.79 3.96 -17.30
CA ASN A 426 -4.01 3.21 -16.33
C ASN A 426 -4.81 2.99 -15.05
N GLU A 427 -4.62 1.82 -14.46
CA GLU A 427 -5.06 1.52 -13.10
C GLU A 427 -3.93 0.84 -12.36
N ARG A 428 -3.72 1.27 -11.12
CA ARG A 428 -2.74 0.66 -10.23
C ARG A 428 -3.32 0.49 -8.85
N ARG A 429 -3.29 -0.75 -8.35
CA ARG A 429 -3.74 -1.11 -7.02
C ARG A 429 -2.77 -2.10 -6.40
N TYR A 430 -1.89 -1.61 -5.55
CA TYR A 430 -0.98 -2.41 -4.74
C TYR A 430 -1.28 -2.21 -3.26
N ASP A 431 -0.95 -3.19 -2.44
CA ASP A 431 -0.98 -3.11 -0.99
C ASP A 431 0.09 -2.17 -0.42
N ASP A 432 1.27 -2.12 -1.07
CA ASP A 432 2.37 -1.21 -0.72
C ASP A 432 3.05 -0.69 -2.01
N LEU A 433 3.40 0.61 -2.05
CA LEU A 433 3.99 1.24 -3.24
C LEU A 433 5.49 0.97 -3.42
N VAL A 434 6.19 0.62 -2.34
CA VAL A 434 7.64 0.37 -2.32
C VAL A 434 7.94 -1.12 -2.41
N ARG A 435 7.12 -1.94 -1.74
CA ARG A 435 7.28 -3.40 -1.66
C ARG A 435 5.93 -4.11 -1.82
N PRO A 436 5.34 -4.07 -3.02
CA PRO A 436 4.05 -4.69 -3.27
C PRO A 436 4.14 -6.21 -3.08
N ARG A 437 3.22 -6.78 -2.29
CA ARG A 437 3.04 -8.24 -2.13
C ARG A 437 1.72 -8.74 -2.69
N LYS A 438 0.78 -7.83 -2.94
CA LYS A 438 -0.52 -8.14 -3.52
C LYS A 438 -1.00 -6.96 -4.36
N GLY A 439 -1.47 -7.26 -5.56
CA GLY A 439 -2.14 -6.25 -6.37
C GLY A 439 -1.86 -6.38 -7.85
N TYR A 440 -2.20 -5.32 -8.57
CA TYR A 440 -2.05 -5.27 -10.02
C TYR A 440 -1.78 -3.86 -10.53
N ARG A 441 -1.18 -3.80 -11.71
CA ARG A 441 -1.11 -2.63 -12.57
C ARG A 441 -1.49 -3.07 -13.96
N TYR A 442 -2.30 -2.28 -14.65
CA TYR A 442 -2.45 -2.44 -16.08
C TYR A 442 -2.54 -1.07 -16.76
N ALA A 443 -2.02 -1.00 -17.99
CA ALA A 443 -1.98 0.20 -18.81
C ALA A 443 -2.39 -0.13 -20.25
N LEU A 444 -3.27 0.69 -20.80
CA LEU A 444 -3.73 0.62 -22.18
C LEU A 444 -3.38 1.93 -22.86
N GLU A 445 -2.90 1.87 -24.10
CA GLU A 445 -2.68 3.05 -24.91
C GLU A 445 -3.13 2.79 -26.35
N LEU A 446 -3.92 3.73 -26.88
CA LEU A 446 -4.28 3.77 -28.29
C LEU A 446 -3.69 5.06 -28.86
N ARG A 447 -2.88 4.96 -29.90
CA ARG A 447 -2.26 6.12 -30.55
C ARG A 447 -2.19 5.92 -32.05
N GLY A 448 -2.13 7.00 -32.81
CA GLY A 448 -1.96 6.89 -34.24
C GLY A 448 -1.42 8.17 -34.86
N THR A 449 -1.08 8.09 -36.14
CA THR A 449 -0.62 9.20 -36.96
C THR A 449 -1.33 9.19 -38.30
N ASP A 450 -1.41 10.37 -38.90
CA ASP A 450 -1.88 10.53 -40.27
C ASP A 450 -1.07 11.63 -40.96
N GLN A 451 -0.90 11.51 -42.27
CA GLN A 451 -0.22 12.51 -43.10
C GLN A 451 -0.96 13.85 -43.10
N PHE A 452 -2.30 13.83 -43.00
CA PHE A 452 -3.13 15.03 -42.84
C PHE A 452 -2.78 15.83 -41.59
N LEU A 453 -2.31 15.18 -40.52
CA LEU A 453 -1.86 15.84 -39.29
C LEU A 453 -0.42 16.37 -39.39
N GLY A 454 0.25 16.20 -40.53
CA GLY A 454 1.64 16.62 -40.75
C GLY A 454 2.69 15.57 -40.39
N SER A 455 2.27 14.31 -40.19
CA SER A 455 3.18 13.18 -39.98
C SER A 455 3.77 12.68 -41.30
N ASP A 456 5.00 12.16 -41.25
CA ASP A 456 5.65 11.56 -42.43
C ASP A 456 5.10 10.16 -42.74
N THR A 457 4.61 9.44 -41.71
CA THR A 457 4.04 8.10 -41.83
C THR A 457 2.71 7.97 -41.09
N GLY A 458 1.78 7.16 -41.61
CA GLY A 458 0.48 6.84 -41.01
C GLY A 458 0.43 5.46 -40.35
N PHE A 459 -0.05 5.41 -39.10
CA PHE A 459 -0.32 4.16 -38.39
C PHE A 459 -1.40 4.30 -37.31
N LEU A 460 -1.96 3.17 -36.90
CA LEU A 460 -2.76 3.03 -35.69
C LEU A 460 -2.13 1.94 -34.81
N GLN A 461 -1.85 2.25 -33.55
CA GLN A 461 -1.15 1.36 -32.62
C GLN A 461 -1.90 1.23 -31.29
N PHE A 462 -2.15 -0.02 -30.89
CA PHE A 462 -2.67 -0.38 -29.57
C PHE A 462 -1.57 -1.02 -28.73
N LEU A 463 -1.44 -0.59 -27.48
CA LEU A 463 -0.44 -1.05 -26.52
C LEU A 463 -1.14 -1.52 -25.25
N PHE A 464 -0.65 -2.62 -24.68
CA PHE A 464 -1.12 -3.20 -23.44
C PHE A 464 0.08 -3.57 -22.55
N GLU A 465 0.03 -3.19 -21.28
CA GLU A 465 0.93 -3.68 -20.24
C GLU A 465 0.12 -4.14 -19.03
N GLY A 466 0.54 -5.24 -18.41
CA GLY A 466 -0.07 -5.77 -17.20
C GLY A 466 0.96 -6.41 -16.28
N ASP A 467 0.86 -6.13 -14.98
CA ASP A 467 1.66 -6.75 -13.92
C ASP A 467 0.70 -7.19 -12.80
N LEU A 468 0.75 -8.46 -12.40
CA LEU A 468 -0.06 -9.05 -11.34
C LEU A 468 0.85 -9.64 -10.26
N ILE A 469 0.51 -9.43 -9.00
CA ILE A 469 1.22 -9.99 -7.84
C ILE A 469 0.19 -10.67 -6.94
N PHE A 470 0.35 -11.97 -6.76
CA PHE A 470 -0.50 -12.79 -5.92
C PHE A 470 0.30 -13.43 -4.78
N PRO A 471 -0.07 -13.18 -3.51
CA PRO A 471 0.53 -13.90 -2.41
C PRO A 471 0.02 -15.34 -2.37
N LEU A 472 0.93 -16.28 -2.17
CA LEU A 472 0.67 -17.71 -1.99
C LEU A 472 1.08 -18.15 -0.57
N PRO A 473 0.62 -19.33 -0.10
CA PRO A 473 1.07 -19.90 1.18
C PRO A 473 2.59 -20.04 1.26
N LEU A 474 3.14 -20.18 2.48
CA LEU A 474 4.58 -20.41 2.73
C LEU A 474 5.51 -19.29 2.21
N GLU A 475 5.04 -18.05 2.26
CA GLU A 475 5.77 -16.85 1.81
C GLU A 475 6.16 -16.82 0.31
N PHE A 476 5.44 -17.59 -0.52
CA PHE A 476 5.57 -17.49 -1.97
C PHE A 476 4.79 -16.29 -2.53
N LEU A 477 5.30 -15.72 -3.62
CA LEU A 477 4.65 -14.72 -4.45
C LEU A 477 4.63 -15.24 -5.89
N LEU A 478 3.46 -15.22 -6.52
CA LEU A 478 3.33 -15.42 -7.95
C LEU A 478 3.26 -14.06 -8.63
N LEU A 479 4.21 -13.78 -9.50
CA LEU A 479 4.27 -12.59 -10.33
C LEU A 479 3.95 -12.99 -11.76
N ALA A 480 3.02 -12.28 -12.40
CA ALA A 480 2.74 -12.44 -13.81
C ALA A 480 2.86 -11.08 -14.51
N ARG A 481 3.52 -11.06 -15.67
CA ARG A 481 3.65 -9.88 -16.53
C ARG A 481 3.15 -10.21 -17.93
N GLY A 482 2.48 -9.25 -18.56
CA GLY A 482 2.14 -9.27 -19.97
C GLY A 482 2.46 -7.93 -20.63
N GLN A 483 2.98 -7.96 -21.85
CA GLN A 483 3.16 -6.81 -22.71
C GLN A 483 2.67 -7.16 -24.12
N GLY A 484 1.87 -6.28 -24.72
CA GLY A 484 1.30 -6.44 -26.03
C GLY A 484 1.38 -5.14 -26.82
N GLY A 485 1.56 -5.27 -28.13
CA GLY A 485 1.61 -4.14 -29.04
C GLY A 485 1.11 -4.55 -30.41
N PHE A 486 0.24 -3.77 -31.02
CA PHE A 486 -0.29 -4.08 -32.34
C PHE A 486 -0.36 -2.84 -33.19
N THR A 487 0.30 -2.86 -34.34
CA THR A 487 0.32 -1.73 -35.27
C THR A 487 -0.30 -2.10 -36.61
N LEU A 488 -1.32 -1.32 -36.98
CA LEU A 488 -1.84 -1.24 -38.34
C LEU A 488 -1.08 -0.14 -39.05
N LEU A 489 -0.41 -0.48 -40.14
CA LEU A 489 0.41 0.46 -40.92
C LEU A 489 -0.28 0.80 -42.23
N SER A 490 -0.30 2.09 -42.57
CA SER A 490 -0.64 2.55 -43.92
C SER A 490 0.57 2.57 -44.85
N ASP A 491 1.77 2.75 -44.28
CA ASP A 491 3.04 2.85 -45.00
C ASP A 491 3.96 1.62 -44.79
N PRO A 492 5.00 1.41 -45.62
CA PRO A 492 6.00 0.37 -45.42
C PRO A 492 6.74 0.48 -44.08
N LEU A 493 7.06 -0.66 -43.47
CA LEU A 493 7.78 -0.72 -42.19
C LEU A 493 9.14 0.04 -42.17
N PRO A 494 9.94 0.08 -43.26
CA PRO A 494 11.19 0.84 -43.30
C PRO A 494 11.05 2.34 -42.98
N ASP A 495 9.92 2.95 -43.30
CA ASP A 495 9.69 4.39 -43.09
C ASP A 495 9.33 4.71 -41.63
N ILE A 496 8.94 3.69 -40.85
CA ILE A 496 8.59 3.82 -39.45
C ILE A 496 9.88 3.89 -38.61
N PRO A 497 10.07 4.91 -37.74
CA PRO A 497 11.24 5.00 -36.89
C PRO A 497 11.30 3.83 -35.88
N PRO A 498 12.50 3.37 -35.47
CA PRO A 498 12.66 2.23 -34.56
C PRO A 498 11.93 2.41 -33.24
N SER A 499 11.74 3.64 -32.74
CA SER A 499 10.99 3.89 -31.51
C SER A 499 9.51 3.47 -31.54
N ILE A 500 8.93 3.29 -32.73
CA ILE A 500 7.54 2.88 -32.92
C ILE A 500 7.45 1.38 -33.23
N ARG A 501 8.55 0.77 -33.69
CA ARG A 501 8.65 -0.66 -33.97
C ARG A 501 8.79 -1.44 -32.66
N PHE A 502 8.44 -2.72 -32.71
CA PHE A 502 8.58 -3.60 -31.56
C PHE A 502 9.82 -4.49 -31.65
N PHE A 503 10.51 -4.64 -30.52
CA PHE A 503 11.64 -5.53 -30.33
C PHE A 503 11.42 -6.34 -29.06
N ALA A 504 11.83 -7.61 -29.06
CA ALA A 504 11.77 -8.49 -27.90
C ALA A 504 13.17 -8.99 -27.50
N GLY A 505 13.26 -9.60 -26.31
CA GLY A 505 14.50 -10.09 -25.71
C GLY A 505 15.11 -9.12 -24.70
N GLY A 506 15.65 -9.67 -23.61
CA GLY A 506 16.24 -8.92 -22.50
C GLY A 506 15.46 -9.02 -21.17
N ASP A 507 15.95 -8.34 -20.13
CA ASP A 507 15.54 -8.45 -18.71
C ASP A 507 14.02 -8.27 -18.49
N ARG A 508 13.38 -7.39 -19.27
CA ARG A 508 11.94 -7.08 -19.15
C ARG A 508 11.08 -7.69 -20.25
N SER A 509 11.67 -8.50 -21.13
CA SER A 509 10.99 -9.14 -22.26
C SER A 509 11.08 -10.67 -22.13
N VAL A 510 11.98 -11.31 -22.88
CA VAL A 510 12.25 -12.75 -22.79
C VAL A 510 13.68 -12.94 -22.30
N ARG A 511 13.85 -13.31 -21.01
CA ARG A 511 15.17 -13.60 -20.44
C ARG A 511 15.78 -14.84 -21.11
N GLY A 512 17.10 -14.89 -21.20
CA GLY A 512 17.84 -15.89 -21.99
C GLY A 512 18.22 -15.38 -23.39
N TYR A 513 17.57 -14.33 -23.88
CA TYR A 513 17.91 -13.67 -25.15
C TYR A 513 18.55 -12.29 -24.91
N ALA A 514 19.33 -11.82 -25.88
CA ALA A 514 19.96 -10.51 -25.83
C ALA A 514 18.92 -9.37 -25.91
N TYR A 515 19.26 -8.22 -25.35
CA TYR A 515 18.41 -7.03 -25.42
C TYR A 515 18.01 -6.73 -26.87
N GLN A 516 16.70 -6.67 -27.13
CA GLN A 516 16.12 -6.37 -28.45
C GLN A 516 16.60 -7.30 -29.60
N SER A 517 17.04 -8.53 -29.28
CA SER A 517 17.56 -9.46 -30.29
C SER A 517 16.50 -10.35 -30.96
N LEU A 518 15.23 -10.21 -30.57
CA LEU A 518 14.12 -10.98 -31.10
C LEU A 518 13.18 -10.11 -31.93
N GLY A 519 12.87 -10.56 -33.13
CA GLY A 519 11.97 -9.90 -34.07
C GLY A 519 12.29 -10.25 -35.52
N PRO A 520 11.54 -9.67 -36.48
CA PRO A 520 11.82 -9.78 -37.91
C PRO A 520 13.23 -9.30 -38.25
N ARG A 521 13.84 -9.97 -39.24
CA ARG A 521 15.21 -9.72 -39.69
C ARG A 521 15.25 -9.31 -41.16
N ASP A 522 16.27 -8.55 -41.52
CA ASP A 522 16.58 -8.21 -42.90
C ASP A 522 17.37 -9.33 -43.62
N ALA A 523 17.71 -9.10 -44.89
CA ALA A 523 18.49 -10.03 -45.71
C ALA A 523 19.92 -10.28 -45.19
N SER A 524 20.44 -9.39 -44.32
CA SER A 524 21.74 -9.55 -43.65
C SER A 524 21.60 -10.22 -42.28
N ASN A 525 20.43 -10.77 -41.97
CA ASN A 525 20.10 -11.42 -40.70
C ASN A 525 20.12 -10.48 -39.47
N LYS A 526 20.04 -9.16 -39.68
CA LYS A 526 19.96 -8.17 -38.58
C LYS A 526 18.50 -7.90 -38.21
N VAL A 527 18.22 -7.78 -36.91
CA VAL A 527 16.86 -7.53 -36.40
C VAL A 527 16.45 -6.08 -36.70
N ILE A 528 15.30 -5.91 -37.34
CA ILE A 528 14.77 -4.60 -37.78
C ILE A 528 13.49 -4.17 -37.05
N GLY A 529 12.98 -5.03 -36.17
CA GLY A 529 11.75 -4.82 -35.41
C GLY A 529 10.49 -5.25 -36.15
N GLY A 530 9.40 -5.47 -35.41
CA GLY A 530 8.12 -5.95 -35.94
C GLY A 530 6.96 -4.98 -35.75
N LYS A 531 5.84 -5.26 -36.43
CA LYS A 531 4.57 -4.53 -36.31
C LYS A 531 3.79 -4.87 -35.05
N HIS A 532 4.01 -6.05 -34.49
CA HIS A 532 3.30 -6.56 -33.34
C HIS A 532 4.29 -7.10 -32.30
N LEU A 533 3.87 -7.09 -31.04
CA LEU A 533 4.58 -7.61 -29.88
C LEU A 533 3.62 -8.42 -29.03
N LEU A 534 4.05 -9.59 -28.61
CA LEU A 534 3.42 -10.33 -27.52
C LEU A 534 4.51 -10.93 -26.65
N VAL A 535 4.53 -10.55 -25.38
CA VAL A 535 5.46 -11.05 -24.37
C VAL A 535 4.71 -11.32 -23.08
N GLY A 536 4.97 -12.47 -22.47
CA GLY A 536 4.45 -12.87 -21.18
C GLY A 536 5.55 -13.45 -20.30
N SER A 537 5.41 -13.29 -18.99
CA SER A 537 6.32 -13.86 -18.00
C SER A 537 5.53 -14.30 -16.78
N VAL A 538 5.88 -15.45 -16.24
CA VAL A 538 5.40 -15.95 -14.94
C VAL A 538 6.62 -16.24 -14.07
N GLU A 539 6.64 -15.68 -12.87
CA GLU A 539 7.73 -15.81 -11.91
C GLU A 539 7.17 -16.21 -10.54
N LEU A 540 7.74 -17.27 -9.97
CA LEU A 540 7.46 -17.74 -8.62
C LEU A 540 8.62 -17.33 -7.73
N GLU A 541 8.38 -16.40 -6.81
CA GLU A 541 9.36 -15.87 -5.87
C GLU A 541 9.08 -16.42 -4.47
N ARG A 542 10.11 -16.87 -3.75
CA ARG A 542 10.03 -17.26 -2.34
C ARG A 542 11.01 -16.44 -1.53
N ARG A 543 10.50 -15.80 -0.47
CA ARG A 543 11.37 -15.16 0.51
C ARG A 543 11.98 -16.23 1.42
N ILE A 544 13.30 -16.20 1.57
CA ILE A 544 14.04 -17.13 2.45
C ILE A 544 14.35 -16.43 3.78
N SER A 545 14.59 -15.12 3.75
CA SER A 545 14.84 -14.31 4.94
C SER A 545 14.36 -12.86 4.75
N LYS A 546 14.57 -12.02 5.76
CA LYS A 546 14.26 -10.58 5.65
C LYS A 546 15.04 -9.87 4.53
N ILE A 547 16.15 -10.42 4.04
CA ILE A 547 16.99 -9.77 3.03
C ILE A 547 17.16 -10.61 1.75
N TRP A 548 16.94 -11.92 1.79
CA TRP A 548 17.14 -12.82 0.65
C TRP A 548 15.84 -13.46 0.17
N GLY A 549 15.73 -13.60 -1.15
CA GLY A 549 14.71 -14.40 -1.82
C GLY A 549 15.29 -15.15 -3.01
N VAL A 550 14.56 -16.15 -3.47
CA VAL A 550 14.83 -16.92 -4.69
C VAL A 550 13.64 -16.82 -5.62
N ALA A 551 13.89 -16.94 -6.92
CA ALA A 551 12.86 -16.95 -7.93
C ALA A 551 13.09 -18.05 -8.95
N ALA A 552 12.01 -18.57 -9.54
CA ALA A 552 12.03 -19.34 -10.77
C ALA A 552 11.05 -18.71 -11.74
N PHE A 553 11.40 -18.61 -13.01
CA PHE A 553 10.57 -17.92 -13.99
C PHE A 553 10.56 -18.62 -15.34
N TYR A 554 9.49 -18.33 -16.08
CA TYR A 554 9.29 -18.72 -17.46
C TYR A 554 8.78 -17.50 -18.24
N ASP A 555 9.50 -17.15 -19.30
CA ASP A 555 9.20 -16.03 -20.19
C ASP A 555 8.94 -16.58 -21.59
N ALA A 556 7.97 -16.00 -22.29
CA ALA A 556 7.69 -16.36 -23.67
C ALA A 556 7.22 -15.13 -24.46
N GLY A 557 7.71 -14.97 -25.68
CA GLY A 557 7.28 -13.86 -26.53
C GLY A 557 8.13 -13.64 -27.76
N ASN A 558 7.65 -12.76 -28.63
CA ASN A 558 8.42 -12.29 -29.78
C ASN A 558 7.81 -10.99 -30.34
N ALA A 559 8.59 -10.28 -31.15
CA ALA A 559 8.08 -9.28 -32.09
C ALA A 559 7.84 -9.94 -33.47
N PHE A 560 6.77 -9.58 -34.17
CA PHE A 560 6.38 -10.24 -35.43
C PHE A 560 5.59 -9.30 -36.35
N ASN A 561 5.40 -9.72 -37.61
CA ASN A 561 4.67 -8.96 -38.64
C ASN A 561 3.31 -9.56 -39.01
N HIS A 562 3.09 -10.85 -38.78
CA HIS A 562 1.87 -11.56 -39.17
C HIS A 562 1.42 -12.51 -38.05
N PHE A 563 0.15 -12.40 -37.64
CA PHE A 563 -0.43 -13.24 -36.59
C PHE A 563 -0.47 -14.74 -36.93
N GLY A 564 -0.52 -15.11 -38.22
CA GLY A 564 -0.48 -16.51 -38.65
C GLY A 564 0.91 -17.16 -38.57
N LYS A 565 1.95 -16.40 -38.22
CA LYS A 565 3.35 -16.86 -38.13
C LYS A 565 4.01 -16.34 -36.83
N ILE A 566 3.38 -16.60 -35.69
CA ILE A 566 3.96 -16.24 -34.38
C ILE A 566 4.97 -17.33 -33.99
N ASP A 567 6.25 -17.01 -34.12
CA ASP A 567 7.34 -17.85 -33.62
C ASP A 567 7.72 -17.39 -32.20
N ALA A 568 7.02 -17.91 -31.18
CA ALA A 568 7.22 -17.50 -29.80
C ALA A 568 8.53 -18.08 -29.24
N GLN A 569 9.45 -17.21 -28.87
CA GLN A 569 10.73 -17.57 -28.27
C GLN A 569 10.57 -17.69 -26.75
N GLN A 570 11.25 -18.65 -26.15
CA GLN A 570 10.99 -19.08 -24.76
C GLN A 570 12.27 -19.07 -23.93
N GLY A 571 12.16 -18.60 -22.71
CA GLY A 571 13.26 -18.54 -21.74
C GLY A 571 12.82 -19.06 -20.37
N VAL A 572 13.65 -19.88 -19.74
CA VAL A 572 13.42 -20.36 -18.37
C VAL A 572 14.63 -20.03 -17.52
N GLY A 573 14.42 -19.73 -16.24
CA GLY A 573 15.55 -19.44 -15.37
C GLY A 573 15.25 -19.44 -13.89
N ILE A 574 16.32 -19.24 -13.13
CA ILE A 574 16.30 -19.09 -11.68
C ILE A 574 16.97 -17.78 -11.29
N GLY A 575 16.57 -17.23 -10.15
CA GLY A 575 16.98 -15.90 -9.72
C GLY A 575 17.27 -15.81 -8.23
N LEU A 576 18.20 -14.94 -7.88
CA LEU A 576 18.44 -14.46 -6.52
C LEU A 576 17.87 -13.04 -6.38
N ARG A 577 17.27 -12.77 -5.24
CA ARG A 577 16.69 -11.47 -4.86
C ARG A 577 17.36 -11.01 -3.59
N LEU A 578 17.97 -9.82 -3.62
CA LEU A 578 18.48 -9.15 -2.43
C LEU A 578 17.63 -7.91 -2.17
N TYR A 579 16.81 -7.95 -1.12
CA TYR A 579 15.91 -6.85 -0.76
C TYR A 579 16.67 -5.80 0.04
N THR A 580 16.87 -4.63 -0.56
CA THR A 580 17.49 -3.48 0.11
C THR A 580 16.43 -2.42 0.49
N PRO A 581 16.75 -1.45 1.36
CA PRO A 581 15.87 -0.31 1.63
C PRO A 581 15.55 0.53 0.39
N VAL A 582 16.43 0.54 -0.62
CA VAL A 582 16.32 1.38 -1.83
C VAL A 582 15.78 0.64 -3.06
N GLY A 583 15.42 -0.65 -2.92
CA GLY A 583 14.87 -1.49 -3.99
C GLY A 583 15.51 -2.89 -4.04
N PRO A 584 14.90 -3.86 -4.74
CA PRO A 584 15.47 -5.19 -4.88
C PRO A 584 16.62 -5.21 -5.91
N ILE A 585 17.70 -5.90 -5.59
CA ILE A 585 18.72 -6.32 -6.55
C ILE A 585 18.34 -7.71 -7.06
N ARG A 586 18.38 -7.90 -8.38
CA ARG A 586 17.99 -9.15 -9.05
C ARG A 586 19.16 -9.70 -9.84
N LEU A 587 19.51 -10.95 -9.58
CA LEU A 587 20.47 -11.71 -10.37
C LEU A 587 19.78 -12.96 -10.89
N ASP A 588 19.54 -13.03 -12.20
CA ASP A 588 18.86 -14.12 -12.87
C ASP A 588 19.84 -14.86 -13.79
N LEU A 589 19.77 -16.19 -13.79
CA LEU A 589 20.39 -17.06 -14.78
C LEU A 589 19.27 -17.65 -15.63
N ALA A 590 19.25 -17.31 -16.92
CA ALA A 590 18.23 -17.75 -17.86
C ALA A 590 18.85 -18.60 -18.97
N ARG A 591 18.07 -19.54 -19.50
CA ARG A 591 18.41 -20.41 -20.62
C ARG A 591 17.30 -20.39 -21.66
N GLN A 592 17.68 -20.38 -22.93
CA GLN A 592 16.75 -20.49 -24.05
C GLN A 592 16.13 -21.89 -24.12
N VAL A 593 14.87 -21.97 -24.55
CA VAL A 593 14.09 -23.22 -24.67
C VAL A 593 13.62 -23.39 -26.11
N GLY A 594 13.67 -24.61 -26.64
CA GLY A 594 13.18 -24.94 -27.98
C GLY A 594 14.09 -24.52 -29.13
N VAL A 595 15.34 -24.14 -28.85
CA VAL A 595 16.36 -23.81 -29.84
C VAL A 595 17.40 -24.93 -29.99
N LYS A 596 18.04 -25.04 -31.15
CA LYS A 596 19.04 -26.09 -31.44
C LYS A 596 20.29 -26.00 -30.56
N ASP A 597 20.74 -24.78 -30.25
CA ASP A 597 21.93 -24.52 -29.45
C ASP A 597 21.59 -23.49 -28.35
N PRO A 598 21.09 -23.95 -27.18
CA PRO A 598 20.58 -23.06 -26.14
C PRO A 598 21.71 -22.46 -25.29
N ASP A 599 21.83 -21.14 -25.33
CA ASP A 599 22.76 -20.38 -24.51
C ASP A 599 22.22 -20.05 -23.11
N PHE A 600 23.15 -19.88 -22.16
CA PHE A 600 22.89 -19.30 -20.85
C PHE A 600 23.20 -17.81 -20.85
N ARG A 601 22.33 -17.03 -20.20
CA ARG A 601 22.50 -15.59 -20.05
C ARG A 601 22.28 -15.18 -18.60
N ILE A 602 23.21 -14.39 -18.09
CA ILE A 602 23.08 -13.73 -16.79
C ILE A 602 22.38 -12.40 -17.01
N HIS A 603 21.37 -12.14 -16.19
CA HIS A 603 20.68 -10.86 -16.11
C HIS A 603 20.88 -10.28 -14.71
N LEU A 604 21.43 -9.07 -14.63
CA LEU A 604 21.65 -8.38 -13.37
C LEU A 604 20.93 -7.05 -13.42
N THR A 605 20.08 -6.76 -12.44
CA THR A 605 19.46 -5.45 -12.26
C THR A 605 19.74 -4.94 -10.86
N VAL A 606 20.41 -3.78 -10.78
CA VAL A 606 20.71 -3.06 -9.54
C VAL A 606 20.13 -1.65 -9.59
N GLY A 607 19.59 -1.20 -8.45
CA GLY A 607 19.10 0.17 -8.26
C GLY A 607 17.66 0.37 -8.73
N PHE A 608 17.26 1.64 -8.89
CA PHE A 608 15.91 2.00 -9.30
C PHE A 608 15.58 1.38 -10.67
N GLY A 609 14.46 0.66 -10.76
CA GLY A 609 13.91 0.20 -12.03
C GLY A 609 13.41 1.39 -12.87
N LEU A 610 13.58 1.30 -14.19
CA LEU A 610 12.84 2.11 -15.16
C LEU A 610 11.40 1.61 -15.26
#